data_AF-A0A1I7TEU6-F1
#
_entry.id   AF-A0A1I7TEU6-F1
#
_cell.length_a   1.000
_cell.length_b   1.000
_cell.length_c   1.000
_cell.angle_alpha   90.00
_cell.angle_beta   90.00
_cell.angle_gamma   90.00
#
_symmetry.space_group_name_H-M   'P 1'
#
loop_
_entity.id
_entity.type
_entity.pdbx_description
1 polymer ?
#
loop_
_entity_poly.entity_id
_entity_poly.type
_entity_poly.pdbx_seq_one_letter_code
_entity_poly.pdbx_strand_id
1 'polypeptide(L)'
;MGSVLRIVLVSANILLALFIFQNGFLLKRQEISSKSSCSDAHAQPGQPCWMTQQYKRIILILVDALRYDFLIPIDEQKSKNSNSPEWFYKGQMKALTTGTLPTFIDAGDNFSPDATVNEDNFIYQAAQLGKNVTLLGDDTWLSLFPNQFSKSAAYDSFDINDLNSVDDKIAPKLEEEIKSSDSSSIIIAHFLGVDHCGHKFGPSHPVMADTLRKVRTS
;
A
#
# COMPACT_ATOMS: atom_id res chain seq x y z
N MET A 1 23.69 -40.04 -28.25
CA MET A 1 22.23 -39.96 -28.49
C MET A 1 21.44 -39.64 -27.22
N GLY A 2 21.70 -40.30 -26.08
CA GLY A 2 20.94 -40.08 -24.84
C GLY A 2 21.02 -38.66 -24.23
N SER A 3 22.18 -37.99 -24.28
CA SER A 3 22.33 -36.66 -23.68
C SER A 3 21.58 -35.56 -24.45
N VAL A 4 21.57 -35.64 -25.78
CA VAL A 4 20.82 -34.71 -26.64
C VAL A 4 19.32 -34.85 -26.40
N LEU A 5 18.82 -36.09 -26.29
CA LEU A 5 17.41 -36.35 -26.00
C LEU A 5 16.99 -35.79 -24.63
N ARG A 6 17.85 -35.90 -23.60
CA ARG A 6 17.59 -35.33 -22.27
C ARG A 6 17.50 -33.81 -22.30
N ILE A 7 18.42 -33.14 -23.01
CA ILE A 7 18.40 -31.68 -23.15
C ILE A 7 17.12 -31.23 -23.85
N VAL A 8 16.73 -31.89 -24.95
CA VAL A 8 15.49 -31.57 -25.68
C VAL A 8 14.26 -31.74 -24.78
N LEU A 9 14.19 -32.81 -23.99
CA LEU A 9 13.07 -33.04 -23.07
C LEU A 9 13.00 -32.02 -21.95
N VAL A 10 14.13 -31.63 -21.35
CA VAL A 10 14.15 -30.60 -20.29
C VAL A 10 13.73 -29.24 -20.87
N SER A 11 14.28 -28.85 -22.02
CA SER A 11 13.92 -27.59 -22.68
C SER A 11 12.44 -27.56 -23.06
N ALA A 12 11.89 -28.66 -23.57
CA ALA A 12 10.46 -28.75 -23.91
C ALA A 12 9.56 -28.60 -22.67
N ASN A 13 9.93 -29.22 -21.55
CA ASN A 13 9.18 -29.08 -20.29
C ASN A 13 9.25 -27.67 -19.72
N ILE A 14 10.41 -27.01 -19.78
CA ILE A 14 10.56 -25.61 -19.34
C ILE A 14 9.73 -24.68 -20.22
N LEU A 15 9.78 -24.85 -21.54
CA LEU A 15 8.97 -24.03 -22.47
C LEU A 15 7.46 -24.26 -22.27
N LEU A 16 7.04 -25.50 -22.05
CA LEU A 16 5.64 -25.83 -21.74
C LEU A 16 5.21 -25.24 -20.39
N ALA A 17 6.06 -25.32 -19.37
CA ALA A 17 5.81 -24.71 -18.07
C ALA A 17 5.70 -23.18 -18.18
N LEU A 18 6.61 -22.52 -18.91
CA LEU A 18 6.54 -21.09 -19.18
C LEU A 18 5.27 -20.71 -19.95
N PHE A 19 4.87 -21.51 -20.93
CA PHE A 19 3.64 -21.29 -21.69
C PHE A 19 2.39 -21.42 -20.79
N ILE A 20 2.30 -22.48 -19.97
CA ILE A 20 1.19 -22.66 -19.03
C ILE A 20 1.18 -21.54 -17.98
N PHE A 21 2.36 -21.15 -17.47
CA PHE A 21 2.53 -20.08 -16.50
C PHE A 21 2.05 -18.73 -17.04
N GLN A 22 2.36 -18.40 -18.30
CA GLN A 22 1.92 -17.18 -18.97
C GLN A 22 0.42 -17.17 -19.31
N ASN A 23 -0.22 -18.34 -19.50
CA ASN A 23 -1.62 -18.44 -19.92
C ASN A 23 -2.62 -18.70 -18.79
N GLY A 24 -2.20 -19.26 -17.65
CA GLY A 24 -3.14 -19.75 -16.62
C GLY A 24 -2.83 -19.40 -15.18
N PHE A 25 -1.58 -19.05 -14.84
CA PHE A 25 -1.17 -18.81 -13.44
C PHE A 25 -0.95 -17.33 -13.11
N LEU A 26 -0.63 -16.52 -14.12
CA LEU A 26 -0.62 -15.06 -13.99
C LEU A 26 -2.05 -14.55 -14.24
N LEU A 27 -2.79 -14.30 -13.17
CA LEU A 27 -4.03 -13.51 -13.21
C LEU A 27 -3.67 -12.12 -13.77
N LYS A 28 -3.76 -11.96 -15.10
CA LYS A 28 -3.74 -10.66 -15.75
C LYS A 28 -4.98 -9.92 -15.27
N ARG A 29 -4.80 -9.05 -14.28
CA ARG A 29 -5.86 -8.16 -13.84
C ARG A 29 -6.25 -7.31 -15.04
N GLN A 30 -7.53 -7.36 -15.39
CA GLN A 30 -8.08 -6.47 -16.39
C GLN A 30 -8.25 -5.12 -15.67
N GLU A 31 -7.34 -4.19 -15.91
CA GLU A 31 -7.45 -2.83 -15.40
C GLU A 31 -8.63 -2.16 -16.11
N ILE A 32 -9.74 -1.98 -15.40
CA ILE A 32 -10.87 -1.24 -15.92
C ILE A 32 -10.46 0.24 -15.88
N SER A 33 -10.16 0.80 -17.04
CA SER A 33 -9.76 2.21 -17.20
C SER A 33 -10.93 3.20 -17.05
N SER A 34 -12.15 2.69 -16.86
CA SER A 34 -13.33 3.52 -16.63
C SER A 34 -13.28 4.16 -15.24
N LYS A 35 -13.59 5.45 -15.18
CA LYS A 35 -13.69 6.22 -13.93
C LYS A 35 -15.13 6.57 -13.65
N SER A 36 -15.55 6.46 -12.39
CA SER A 36 -16.94 6.70 -12.00
C SER A 36 -17.28 8.16 -12.21
N SER A 37 -18.39 8.39 -12.89
CA SER A 37 -18.94 9.70 -13.21
C SER A 37 -20.30 9.88 -12.54
N CYS A 38 -20.77 11.12 -12.47
CA CYS A 38 -22.06 11.36 -11.85
C CYS A 38 -23.24 10.74 -12.64
N SER A 39 -23.11 10.58 -13.95
CA SER A 39 -24.11 9.86 -14.76
C SER A 39 -24.31 8.41 -14.34
N ASP A 40 -23.28 7.79 -13.72
CA ASP A 40 -23.33 6.39 -13.32
C ASP A 40 -24.10 6.18 -12.01
N ALA A 41 -24.27 7.23 -11.20
CA ALA A 41 -24.92 7.14 -9.89
C ALA A 41 -26.46 7.13 -9.97
N HIS A 42 -27.05 7.22 -11.18
CA HIS A 42 -28.51 7.31 -11.40
C HIS A 42 -29.23 8.32 -10.48
N ALA A 43 -28.55 9.40 -10.09
CA ALA A 43 -29.12 10.42 -9.22
C ALA A 43 -30.20 11.23 -9.96
N GLN A 44 -31.29 11.56 -9.26
CA GLN A 44 -32.31 12.43 -9.84
C GLN A 44 -31.77 13.85 -10.08
N PRO A 45 -32.29 14.59 -11.08
CA PRO A 45 -31.87 15.97 -11.34
C PRO A 45 -31.97 16.83 -10.08
N GLY A 46 -30.84 17.41 -9.64
CA GLY A 46 -30.77 18.26 -8.45
C GLY A 46 -30.46 17.54 -7.13
N GLN A 47 -30.33 16.21 -7.12
CA GLN A 47 -29.82 15.46 -5.96
C GLN A 47 -28.28 15.34 -6.02
N PRO A 48 -27.59 15.31 -4.86
CA PRO A 48 -26.16 15.06 -4.84
C PRO A 48 -25.87 13.67 -5.40
N CYS A 49 -24.88 13.61 -6.26
CA CYS A 49 -24.49 12.38 -6.94
C CYS A 49 -23.84 11.36 -6.01
N TRP A 50 -23.07 11.90 -5.07
CA TRP A 50 -22.30 11.15 -4.10
C TRP A 50 -23.01 11.20 -2.75
N MET A 51 -22.69 10.24 -1.88
CA MET A 51 -23.17 10.28 -0.51
C MET A 51 -22.81 11.60 0.17
N THR A 52 -23.73 12.09 1.00
CA THR A 52 -23.52 13.33 1.74
C THR A 52 -22.33 13.21 2.69
N GLN A 53 -21.42 14.17 2.62
CA GLN A 53 -20.19 14.21 3.41
C GLN A 53 -20.54 14.26 4.91
N GLN A 54 -20.18 13.20 5.66
CA GLN A 54 -20.41 13.12 7.11
C GLN A 54 -19.31 13.82 7.92
N TYR A 55 -18.08 13.80 7.41
CA TYR A 55 -16.90 14.32 8.10
C TYR A 55 -16.22 15.39 7.27
N LYS A 56 -15.82 16.50 7.90
CA LYS A 56 -15.12 17.60 7.22
C LYS A 56 -13.66 17.27 6.88
N ARG A 57 -13.04 16.41 7.68
CA ARG A 57 -11.63 16.04 7.58
C ARG A 57 -11.44 14.55 7.83
N ILE A 58 -10.55 13.92 7.07
CA ILE A 58 -10.14 12.52 7.21
C ILE A 58 -8.63 12.48 7.42
N ILE A 59 -8.17 11.69 8.38
CA ILE A 59 -6.75 11.40 8.61
C ILE A 59 -6.59 9.89 8.47
N LEU A 60 -5.88 9.46 7.43
CA LEU A 60 -5.54 8.07 7.16
C LEU A 60 -4.11 7.84 7.63
N ILE A 61 -3.95 7.08 8.70
CA ILE A 61 -2.64 6.63 9.19
C ILE A 61 -2.43 5.19 8.73
N LEU A 62 -1.42 4.99 7.90
CA LEU A 62 -1.03 3.70 7.37
C LEU A 62 0.34 3.33 7.94
N VAL A 63 0.41 2.17 8.60
CA VAL A 63 1.67 1.61 9.12
C VAL A 63 1.99 0.36 8.30
N ASP A 64 3.06 0.40 7.53
CA ASP A 64 3.41 -0.68 6.62
C ASP A 64 3.88 -1.93 7.37
N ALA A 65 3.52 -3.11 6.84
CA ALA A 65 3.82 -4.42 7.41
C ALA A 65 3.48 -4.60 8.91
N LEU A 66 2.54 -3.82 9.46
CA LEU A 66 2.09 -3.97 10.84
C LEU A 66 1.26 -5.24 11.01
N ARG A 67 1.91 -6.30 11.50
CA ARG A 67 1.27 -7.59 11.75
C ARG A 67 0.37 -7.55 12.98
N TYR A 68 -0.69 -8.35 12.96
CA TYR A 68 -1.63 -8.44 14.08
C TYR A 68 -0.99 -8.93 15.39
N ASP A 69 -0.03 -9.85 15.33
CA ASP A 69 0.67 -10.36 16.51
C ASP A 69 1.50 -9.30 17.24
N PHE A 70 1.86 -8.22 16.55
CA PHE A 70 2.52 -7.06 17.16
C PHE A 70 1.58 -6.19 18.00
N LEU A 71 0.27 -6.33 17.80
CA LEU A 71 -0.76 -5.56 18.51
C LEU A 71 -1.24 -6.24 19.80
N ILE A 72 -0.88 -7.50 20.01
CA ILE A 72 -1.31 -8.28 21.17
C ILE A 72 -0.43 -7.90 22.38
N PRO A 73 -1.00 -7.43 23.50
CA PRO A 73 -0.23 -7.13 24.70
C PRO A 73 0.57 -8.34 25.19
N ILE A 74 1.84 -8.13 25.56
CA ILE A 74 2.76 -9.19 26.03
C ILE A 74 2.20 -9.93 27.25
N ASP A 75 1.32 -9.28 28.03
CA ASP A 75 0.65 -9.89 29.18
C ASP A 75 -0.28 -11.07 28.79
N GLU A 76 -0.79 -11.09 27.56
CA GLU A 76 -1.59 -12.20 27.02
C GLU A 76 -0.74 -13.27 26.29
N GLN A 77 0.55 -13.02 26.04
CA GLN A 77 1.44 -13.96 25.36
C GLN A 77 1.94 -15.12 26.24
N LYS A 78 1.63 -15.15 27.54
CA LYS A 78 1.91 -16.34 28.37
C LYS A 78 1.05 -17.56 28.03
N SER A 79 0.09 -17.43 27.12
CA SER A 79 -0.75 -18.55 26.69
C SER A 79 -1.14 -18.39 25.22
N LYS A 80 -0.26 -18.81 24.30
CA LYS A 80 -0.63 -19.49 23.04
C LYS A 80 0.62 -19.77 22.21
N ASN A 81 1.04 -21.04 22.20
CA ASN A 81 1.75 -21.60 21.05
C ASN A 81 0.79 -21.54 19.86
N SER A 82 1.04 -20.67 18.88
CA SER A 82 0.32 -20.74 17.60
C SER A 82 1.26 -20.43 16.45
N ASN A 83 1.56 -21.48 15.69
CA ASN A 83 2.19 -21.39 14.38
C ASN A 83 1.13 -20.91 13.38
N SER A 84 1.23 -19.67 12.91
CA SER A 84 0.43 -19.15 11.78
C SER A 84 1.35 -18.85 10.57
N PRO A 85 1.01 -19.30 9.35
CA PRO A 85 1.91 -19.27 8.20
C PRO A 85 1.98 -17.91 7.49
N GLU A 86 3.15 -17.65 6.88
CA GLU A 86 3.75 -16.34 6.61
C GLU A 86 3.41 -15.69 5.24
N TRP A 87 2.52 -16.26 4.40
CA TRP A 87 2.40 -15.87 2.98
C TRP A 87 1.37 -14.77 2.62
N PHE A 88 0.76 -14.07 3.58
CA PHE A 88 -0.46 -13.27 3.32
C PHE A 88 -0.27 -11.76 3.00
N TYR A 89 0.94 -11.19 2.95
CA TYR A 89 1.10 -9.73 3.13
C TYR A 89 1.94 -8.98 2.07
N LYS A 90 1.48 -8.87 0.81
CA LYS A 90 2.16 -7.98 -0.17
C LYS A 90 1.27 -7.17 -1.13
N GLY A 91 -0.01 -6.96 -0.85
CA GLY A 91 -0.83 -6.09 -1.71
C GLY A 91 -1.91 -5.26 -1.02
N GLN A 92 -1.86 -5.17 0.31
CA GLN A 92 -2.95 -4.57 1.10
C GLN A 92 -3.14 -3.09 0.81
N MET A 93 -2.10 -2.34 0.44
CA MET A 93 -2.20 -0.92 0.12
C MET A 93 -3.04 -0.64 -1.14
N LYS A 94 -2.83 -1.39 -2.23
CA LYS A 94 -3.65 -1.29 -3.46
C LYS A 94 -5.08 -1.77 -3.22
N ALA A 95 -5.29 -2.77 -2.37
CA ALA A 95 -6.63 -3.21 -1.98
C ALA A 95 -7.38 -2.18 -1.12
N LEU A 96 -6.67 -1.49 -0.23
CA LEU A 96 -7.23 -0.41 0.59
C LEU A 96 -7.67 0.79 -0.26
N THR A 97 -6.93 1.12 -1.32
CA THR A 97 -7.24 2.28 -2.16
C THR A 97 -8.20 1.99 -3.31
N THR A 98 -8.20 0.77 -3.85
CA THR A 98 -9.02 0.37 -5.02
C THR A 98 -10.21 -0.53 -4.66
N GLY A 99 -10.28 -1.06 -3.44
CA GLY A 99 -11.30 -2.02 -3.02
C GLY A 99 -11.17 -3.40 -3.68
N THR A 100 -10.07 -3.69 -4.38
CA THR A 100 -9.86 -4.97 -5.09
C THR A 100 -8.72 -5.79 -4.49
N LEU A 101 -8.86 -7.13 -4.44
CA LEU A 101 -7.80 -8.01 -3.92
C LEU A 101 -6.55 -7.94 -4.82
N PRO A 102 -5.34 -7.90 -4.25
CA PRO A 102 -4.10 -7.81 -5.01
C PRO A 102 -3.78 -9.17 -5.61
N THR A 103 -3.36 -9.21 -6.88
CA THR A 103 -2.97 -10.45 -7.55
C THR A 103 -1.45 -10.56 -7.65
N PHE A 104 -0.95 -11.76 -7.97
CA PHE A 104 0.48 -12.08 -8.02
C PHE A 104 1.32 -11.18 -8.96
N ILE A 105 0.69 -10.48 -9.92
CA ILE A 105 1.36 -9.52 -10.82
C ILE A 105 1.69 -8.20 -10.11
N ASP A 106 0.91 -7.79 -9.10
CA ASP A 106 1.19 -6.55 -8.34
C ASP A 106 2.55 -6.64 -7.62
N ALA A 107 3.00 -7.84 -7.25
CA ALA A 107 4.33 -8.06 -6.69
C ALA A 107 5.46 -7.84 -7.71
N GLY A 108 5.18 -7.97 -9.01
CA GLY A 108 6.08 -7.68 -10.13
C GLY A 108 6.01 -6.23 -10.59
N ASP A 109 4.83 -5.61 -10.57
CA ASP A 109 4.65 -4.18 -10.87
C ASP A 109 5.22 -3.28 -9.77
N ASN A 110 5.36 -3.77 -8.53
CA ASN A 110 6.17 -3.15 -7.47
C ASN A 110 7.65 -2.97 -7.87
N PHE A 111 8.14 -3.60 -8.94
CA PHE A 111 9.49 -3.42 -9.49
C PHE A 111 9.50 -2.63 -10.80
N SER A 112 8.35 -2.12 -11.25
CA SER A 112 8.22 -1.41 -12.52
C SER A 112 8.19 0.11 -12.26
N PRO A 113 9.08 0.90 -12.89
CA PRO A 113 9.13 2.35 -12.68
C PRO A 113 7.88 3.10 -13.21
N ASP A 114 7.02 2.44 -13.98
CA ASP A 114 5.79 3.00 -14.58
C ASP A 114 4.49 2.51 -13.89
N ALA A 115 4.52 2.21 -12.59
CA ALA A 115 3.38 1.67 -11.82
C ALA A 115 2.23 2.67 -11.55
N THR A 116 2.04 3.71 -12.38
CA THR A 116 0.99 4.70 -12.19
C THR A 116 -0.40 4.05 -12.18
N VAL A 117 -1.17 4.33 -11.13
CA VAL A 117 -2.53 3.84 -10.94
C VAL A 117 -3.48 4.64 -11.83
N ASN A 118 -4.00 3.99 -12.87
CA ASN A 118 -4.89 4.62 -13.85
C ASN A 118 -6.38 4.41 -13.52
N GLU A 119 -6.67 3.46 -12.64
CA GLU A 119 -8.02 3.10 -12.23
C GLU A 119 -8.65 4.16 -11.31
N ASP A 120 -9.98 4.09 -11.24
CA ASP A 120 -10.71 4.94 -10.30
C ASP A 120 -10.33 4.63 -8.86
N ASN A 121 -10.10 5.68 -8.08
CA ASN A 121 -9.69 5.57 -6.68
C ASN A 121 -10.12 6.82 -5.91
N PHE A 122 -10.17 6.70 -4.58
CA PHE A 122 -10.70 7.79 -3.76
C PHE A 122 -9.83 9.05 -3.78
N ILE A 123 -8.52 8.94 -4.03
CA ILE A 123 -7.60 10.09 -4.11
C ILE A 123 -7.92 10.89 -5.37
N TYR A 124 -8.05 10.20 -6.50
CA TYR A 124 -8.49 10.79 -7.75
C TYR A 124 -9.86 11.46 -7.60
N GLN A 125 -10.85 10.76 -7.04
CA GLN A 125 -12.20 11.31 -6.87
C GLN A 125 -12.23 12.51 -5.91
N ALA A 126 -11.45 12.47 -4.82
CA ALA A 126 -11.30 13.61 -3.92
C ALA A 126 -10.68 14.82 -4.63
N ALA A 127 -9.64 14.62 -5.42
CA ALA A 127 -9.00 15.66 -6.21
C ALA A 127 -9.96 16.26 -7.26
N GLN A 128 -10.76 15.43 -7.95
CA GLN A 128 -11.78 15.90 -8.90
C GLN A 128 -12.88 16.74 -8.23
N LEU A 129 -13.18 16.45 -6.96
CA LEU A 129 -14.11 17.24 -6.14
C LEU A 129 -13.46 18.49 -5.51
N GLY A 130 -12.22 18.83 -5.90
CA GLY A 130 -11.48 19.97 -5.39
C GLY A 130 -11.13 19.87 -3.91
N LYS A 131 -11.03 18.65 -3.37
CA LYS A 131 -10.59 18.43 -1.98
C LYS A 131 -9.09 18.54 -1.90
N ASN A 132 -8.60 19.19 -0.84
CA ASN A 132 -7.17 19.26 -0.58
C ASN A 132 -6.71 17.95 0.06
N VAL A 133 -5.87 17.22 -0.67
CA VAL A 133 -5.28 15.95 -0.22
C VAL A 133 -3.79 16.17 0.07
N THR A 134 -3.39 15.87 1.31
CA THR A 134 -2.01 16.02 1.79
C THR A 134 -1.38 14.66 2.01
N LEU A 135 -0.22 14.42 1.41
CA LEU A 135 0.57 13.20 1.57
C LEU A 135 1.78 13.45 2.48
N LEU A 136 1.96 12.60 3.48
CA LEU A 136 3.13 12.52 4.34
C LEU A 136 3.61 11.06 4.34
N GLY A 137 4.79 10.78 3.80
CA GLY A 137 5.25 9.39 3.68
C GLY A 137 6.43 9.27 2.75
N ASP A 138 6.35 8.32 1.81
CA ASP A 138 7.40 8.04 0.85
C ASP A 138 7.02 8.40 -0.59
N ASP A 139 8.03 8.38 -1.48
CA ASP A 139 7.96 8.78 -2.88
C ASP A 139 7.21 7.79 -3.79
N THR A 140 6.96 6.55 -3.35
CA THR A 140 6.14 5.58 -4.10
C THR A 140 4.77 6.15 -4.39
N TRP A 141 4.15 6.82 -3.42
CA TRP A 141 2.83 7.45 -3.59
C TRP A 141 2.79 8.50 -4.70
N LEU A 142 3.87 9.27 -4.88
CA LEU A 142 3.96 10.28 -5.93
C LEU A 142 4.09 9.65 -7.32
N SER A 143 4.76 8.50 -7.40
CA SER A 143 4.87 7.71 -8.63
C SER A 143 3.55 7.00 -8.99
N LEU A 144 2.83 6.50 -7.99
CA LEU A 144 1.53 5.83 -8.16
C LEU A 144 0.40 6.81 -8.51
N PHE A 145 0.37 8.00 -7.88
CA PHE A 145 -0.72 8.97 -8.01
C PHE A 145 -0.21 10.37 -8.42
N PRO A 146 0.38 10.51 -9.62
CA PRO A 146 0.96 11.76 -10.07
C PRO A 146 -0.09 12.87 -10.14
N ASN A 147 0.26 14.05 -9.63
CA ASN A 147 -0.57 15.27 -9.64
C ASN A 147 -1.92 15.17 -8.89
N GLN A 148 -2.10 14.21 -7.99
CA GLN A 148 -3.34 14.05 -7.21
C GLN A 148 -3.28 14.66 -5.81
N PHE A 149 -2.09 15.11 -5.37
CA PHE A 149 -1.88 15.70 -4.05
C PHE A 149 -1.71 17.21 -4.13
N SER A 150 -2.39 17.93 -3.25
CA SER A 150 -2.26 19.39 -3.11
C SER A 150 -0.99 19.78 -2.36
N LYS A 151 -0.58 18.94 -1.41
CA LYS A 151 0.66 19.07 -0.64
C LYS A 151 1.28 17.69 -0.45
N SER A 152 2.60 17.59 -0.56
CA SER A 152 3.32 16.36 -0.29
C SER A 152 4.61 16.60 0.46
N ALA A 153 4.91 15.72 1.42
CA ALA A 153 6.22 15.52 2.01
C ALA A 153 6.54 14.03 1.90
N ALA A 154 7.18 13.68 0.79
CA ALA A 154 7.57 12.31 0.44
C ALA A 154 9.09 12.16 0.54
N TYR A 155 9.53 11.02 1.07
CA TYR A 155 10.94 10.67 1.27
C TYR A 155 11.28 9.36 0.55
N ASP A 156 12.56 9.08 0.36
CA ASP A 156 13.01 7.86 -0.33
C ASP A 156 12.56 6.61 0.44
N SER A 157 11.83 5.73 -0.25
CA SER A 157 11.29 4.46 0.25
C SER A 157 12.32 3.33 0.30
N PHE A 158 13.46 3.44 -0.41
CA PHE A 158 14.35 2.30 -0.63
C PHE A 158 15.58 2.25 0.27
N ASP A 159 15.83 3.27 1.11
CA ASP A 159 16.93 3.23 2.07
C ASP A 159 16.58 2.40 3.31
N ILE A 160 16.67 1.07 3.19
CA ILE A 160 16.49 0.12 4.29
C ILE A 160 17.49 0.32 5.44
N ASN A 161 18.59 1.07 5.25
CA ASN A 161 19.49 1.37 6.34
C ASN A 161 18.94 2.44 7.27
N ASP A 162 17.97 3.20 6.78
CA ASP A 162 17.29 4.26 7.47
C ASP A 162 15.94 3.78 8.01
N LEU A 163 16.00 3.10 9.15
CA LEU A 163 14.82 2.52 9.80
C LEU A 163 13.79 3.56 10.28
N ASN A 164 14.21 4.81 10.45
CA ASN A 164 13.48 5.77 11.27
C ASN A 164 13.35 7.15 10.65
N SER A 165 14.19 7.56 9.68
CA SER A 165 14.17 8.96 9.27
C SER A 165 12.90 9.36 8.55
N VAL A 166 12.24 8.46 7.82
CA VAL A 166 10.95 8.78 7.20
C VAL A 166 9.92 9.05 8.30
N ASP A 167 9.75 8.10 9.22
CA ASP A 167 8.85 8.21 10.37
C ASP A 167 9.15 9.45 11.24
N ASP A 168 10.42 9.73 11.53
CA ASP A 168 10.86 10.90 12.31
C ASP A 168 10.62 12.23 11.60
N LYS A 169 10.65 12.25 10.26
CA LYS A 169 10.38 13.46 9.47
C LYS A 169 8.89 13.69 9.29
N ILE A 170 8.08 12.64 9.16
CA ILE A 170 6.64 12.76 8.91
C ILE A 170 5.83 12.95 10.19
N ALA A 171 6.22 12.36 11.33
CA ALA A 171 5.49 12.48 12.59
C ALA A 171 5.28 13.95 13.04
N PRO A 172 6.31 14.82 13.12
CA PRO A 172 6.10 16.22 13.49
C PRO A 172 5.29 17.00 12.45
N LYS A 173 5.42 16.66 11.16
CA LYS A 173 4.61 17.26 10.09
C LYS A 173 3.15 16.87 10.19
N LEU A 174 2.87 15.62 10.56
CA LEU A 174 1.51 15.15 10.80
C LEU A 174 0.89 15.92 11.97
N GLU A 175 1.61 16.07 13.07
CA GLU A 175 1.16 16.85 14.22
C GLU A 175 0.88 18.32 13.84
N GLU A 176 1.76 18.92 13.04
CA GLU A 176 1.58 20.27 12.49
C GLU A 176 0.31 20.36 11.63
N GLU A 177 0.12 19.44 10.67
CA GLU A 177 -1.06 19.41 9.78
C GLU A 177 -2.36 19.23 10.58
N ILE A 178 -2.36 18.35 11.59
CA ILE A 178 -3.52 18.11 12.46
C ILE A 178 -3.89 19.36 13.25
N LYS A 179 -2.89 20.03 13.84
CA LYS A 179 -3.09 21.25 14.64
C LYS A 179 -3.41 22.46 13.78
N SER A 180 -2.93 22.48 12.54
CA SER A 180 -3.24 23.54 11.62
C SER A 180 -4.76 23.59 11.39
N SER A 181 -5.29 24.82 11.37
CA SER A 181 -6.61 25.07 10.80
C SER A 181 -6.58 25.03 9.27
N ASP A 182 -5.48 24.58 8.69
CA ASP A 182 -5.23 24.62 7.27
C ASP A 182 -6.11 23.61 6.53
N SER A 183 -6.33 23.92 5.27
CA SER A 183 -7.42 23.46 4.41
C SER A 183 -7.42 21.97 4.02
N SER A 184 -6.50 21.15 4.55
CA SER A 184 -6.39 19.71 4.30
C SER A 184 -7.71 19.00 4.65
N SER A 185 -8.40 18.51 3.61
CA SER A 185 -9.63 17.73 3.75
C SER A 185 -9.30 16.25 4.00
N ILE A 186 -8.20 15.77 3.42
CA ILE A 186 -7.69 14.41 3.57
C ILE A 186 -6.19 14.49 3.85
N ILE A 187 -5.74 13.84 4.92
CA ILE A 187 -4.32 13.66 5.24
C ILE A 187 -4.02 12.17 5.16
N ILE A 188 -3.00 11.80 4.39
CA ILE A 188 -2.49 10.43 4.29
C ILE A 188 -1.10 10.44 4.91
N ALA A 189 -0.91 9.70 6.00
CA ALA A 189 0.35 9.52 6.69
C ALA A 189 0.79 8.06 6.58
N HIS A 190 1.89 7.80 5.89
CA HIS A 190 2.42 6.46 5.65
C HIS A 190 3.76 6.27 6.39
N PHE A 191 3.77 5.34 7.36
CA PHE A 191 4.91 5.01 8.21
C PHE A 191 5.53 3.68 7.76
N LEU A 192 6.85 3.67 7.53
CA LEU A 192 7.58 2.52 6.98
C LEU A 192 8.47 1.83 8.02
N GLY A 193 8.65 2.40 9.21
CA GLY A 193 9.66 1.92 10.16
C GLY A 193 9.50 0.45 10.58
N VAL A 194 8.26 -0.06 10.64
CA VAL A 194 7.97 -1.47 10.94
C VAL A 194 8.44 -2.39 9.80
N ASP A 195 8.12 -2.05 8.55
CA ASP A 195 8.55 -2.81 7.36
C ASP A 195 10.08 -2.81 7.21
N HIS A 196 10.71 -1.63 7.31
CA HIS A 196 12.17 -1.49 7.25
C HIS A 196 12.87 -2.32 8.34
N CYS A 197 12.35 -2.29 9.57
CA CYS A 197 12.88 -3.11 10.67
C CYS A 197 12.71 -4.61 10.40
N GLY A 198 11.57 -5.01 9.85
CA GLY A 198 11.29 -6.38 9.45
C GLY A 198 12.28 -6.90 8.40
N HIS A 199 12.55 -6.09 7.37
CA HIS A 199 13.51 -6.45 6.32
C HIS A 199 14.97 -6.47 6.78
N LYS A 200 15.37 -5.54 7.64
CA LYS A 200 16.77 -5.41 8.09
C LYS A 200 17.14 -6.40 9.20
N PHE A 201 16.26 -6.59 10.18
CA PHE A 201 16.57 -7.36 11.39
C PHE A 201 15.66 -8.58 11.62
N GLY A 202 14.50 -8.62 10.96
CA GLY A 202 13.48 -9.63 11.19
C GLY A 202 12.49 -9.24 12.30
N PRO A 203 11.31 -9.90 12.32
CA PRO A 203 10.20 -9.54 13.19
C PRO A 203 10.43 -9.82 14.69
N SER A 204 11.35 -10.74 15.02
CA SER A 204 11.63 -11.13 16.42
C SER A 204 12.82 -10.39 17.05
N HIS A 205 13.44 -9.46 16.32
CA HIS A 205 14.61 -8.74 16.80
C HIS A 205 14.23 -7.67 17.84
N PRO A 206 15.03 -7.41 18.90
CA PRO A 206 14.70 -6.41 19.93
C PRO A 206 14.39 -5.01 19.37
N VAL A 207 15.04 -4.62 18.27
CA VAL A 207 14.78 -3.35 17.59
C VAL A 207 13.33 -3.24 17.10
N MET A 208 12.68 -4.35 16.73
CA MET A 208 11.27 -4.36 16.35
C MET A 208 10.38 -3.90 17.51
N ALA A 209 10.68 -4.33 18.74
CA ALA A 209 9.94 -3.91 19.92
C ALA A 209 10.09 -2.39 20.18
N ASP A 210 11.25 -1.83 19.88
CA ASP A 210 11.49 -0.39 19.99
C ASP A 210 10.73 0.39 18.92
N THR A 211 10.72 -0.08 17.67
CA THR A 211 9.94 0.50 16.57
C THR A 211 8.44 0.47 16.86
N LEU A 212 7.90 -0.66 17.31
CA LEU A 212 6.48 -0.79 17.68
C LEU A 212 6.09 0.14 18.83
N ARG A 213 6.99 0.33 19.81
CA ARG A 213 6.76 1.27 20.91
C ARG A 213 6.68 2.71 20.40
N LYS A 214 7.53 3.09 19.46
CA LYS A 214 7.54 4.41 18.82
C LYS A 214 6.22 4.67 18.08
N VAL A 215 5.75 3.72 17.27
CA VAL A 215 4.46 3.79 16.56
C VAL A 215 3.29 3.97 17.54
N ARG A 216 3.32 3.31 18.70
CA ARG A 216 2.27 3.46 19.73
C ARG A 216 2.23 4.84 20.38
N THR A 217 3.36 5.54 20.42
CA THR A 217 3.51 6.83 21.11
C THR A 217 3.48 8.03 20.17
N SER A 218 3.45 7.80 18.86
CA SER A 218 3.37 8.82 17.81
C SER A 218 1.91 9.12 17.48
#